data_AF-A0A662E934-F1
#
_entry.id   AF-A0A662E934-F1
#
_cell.length_a   1.000
_cell.length_b   1.000
_cell.length_c   1.000
_cell.angle_alpha   90.00
_cell.angle_beta   90.00
_cell.angle_gamma   90.00
#
_symmetry.space_group_name_H-M   'P 1'
#
loop_
_entity.id
_entity.type
_entity.pdbx_description
1 polymer ?
#
loop_
_entity_poly.entity_id
_entity_poly.type
_entity_poly.pdbx_seq_one_letter_code
_entity_poly.pdbx_strand_id
1 'polypeptide(L)'
;MTSPRVSRIAATGRFLHLNDYRRVMSVTHLPATASAEEVHDVLHRDAAVILDDLADIDLIDRIADEMKDHVAATPAGTDDFAGRVTRRTGGLVGRSPSSHEVIQHPLILDVVSRLLHRAKNYQLHLTQLITI
;
A
#
# COMPACT_ATOMS: atom_id res chain seq x y z
N MET A 1 -38.45 -43.55 17.79
CA MET A 1 -37.47 -43.66 16.69
C MET A 1 -36.18 -42.99 17.12
N THR A 2 -35.08 -43.66 16.81
CA THR A 2 -33.70 -43.54 17.31
C THR A 2 -32.99 -42.22 16.96
N SER A 3 -32.19 -41.74 17.92
CA SER A 3 -31.15 -40.70 17.78
C SER A 3 -30.10 -41.09 16.72
N PRO A 4 -29.28 -40.14 16.22
CA PRO A 4 -27.92 -40.16 16.75
C PRO A 4 -27.37 -38.80 17.16
N ARG A 5 -26.64 -38.86 18.28
CA ARG A 5 -25.72 -37.89 18.83
C ARG A 5 -24.64 -37.55 17.80
N VAL A 6 -24.32 -36.27 17.64
CA VAL A 6 -23.03 -35.87 17.10
C VAL A 6 -22.14 -35.49 18.28
N SER A 7 -21.09 -36.29 18.38
CA SER A 7 -20.02 -36.35 19.37
C SER A 7 -19.25 -35.04 19.50
N ARG A 8 -18.97 -34.66 20.76
CA ARG A 8 -17.91 -33.71 21.10
C ARG A 8 -16.57 -34.28 20.63
N ILE A 9 -15.89 -33.57 19.74
CA ILE A 9 -14.45 -33.72 19.55
C ILE A 9 -13.79 -32.68 20.46
N ALA A 10 -13.15 -33.16 21.53
CA ALA A 10 -12.22 -32.36 22.30
C ALA A 10 -10.94 -32.22 21.48
N ALA A 11 -10.74 -31.06 20.87
CA ALA A 11 -9.45 -30.66 20.34
C ALA A 11 -8.83 -29.65 21.32
N THR A 12 -7.67 -30.02 21.85
CA THR A 12 -6.81 -29.24 22.73
C THR A 12 -6.21 -28.05 21.97
N GLY A 13 -7.05 -27.08 21.60
CA GLY A 13 -6.66 -25.82 20.98
C GLY A 13 -6.96 -24.68 21.93
N ARG A 14 -5.97 -23.82 22.20
CA ARG A 14 -6.21 -22.51 22.84
C ARG A 14 -7.34 -21.82 22.09
N PHE A 15 -8.45 -21.58 22.77
CA PHE A 15 -9.48 -20.65 22.30
C PHE A 15 -8.84 -19.26 22.25
N LEU A 16 -8.43 -18.82 21.07
CA LEU A 16 -8.27 -17.40 20.80
C LEU A 16 -9.66 -16.78 20.96
N HIS A 17 -9.81 -15.86 21.90
CA HIS A 17 -11.08 -15.18 22.13
C HIS A 17 -11.38 -14.32 20.91
N LEU A 18 -12.62 -14.33 20.41
CA LEU A 18 -13.11 -13.41 19.36
C LEU A 18 -12.86 -11.92 19.68
N ASN A 19 -12.50 -11.60 20.93
CA ASN A 19 -12.15 -10.27 21.39
C ASN A 19 -10.74 -9.81 20.94
N ASP A 20 -9.86 -10.71 20.48
CA ASP A 20 -8.51 -10.35 19.99
C ASP A 20 -8.54 -9.69 18.60
N TYR A 21 -9.63 -9.85 17.84
CA TYR A 21 -9.81 -9.22 16.51
C TYR A 21 -10.15 -7.72 16.56
N ARG A 22 -10.29 -7.15 17.76
CA ARG A 22 -10.67 -5.76 17.98
C ARG A 22 -9.52 -4.84 18.37
N ARG A 23 -8.27 -5.26 18.16
CA ARG A 23 -7.17 -4.30 18.09
C ARG A 23 -7.44 -3.45 16.84
N VAL A 24 -7.90 -2.22 17.05
CA VAL A 24 -7.85 -1.18 16.03
C VAL A 24 -6.37 -1.04 15.69
N MET A 25 -5.92 -1.72 14.64
CA MET A 25 -4.55 -1.62 14.17
C MET A 25 -4.44 -0.28 13.46
N SER A 26 -4.07 0.76 14.21
CA SER A 26 -3.62 2.01 13.63
C SER A 26 -2.31 1.76 12.88
N VAL A 27 -2.17 2.30 11.68
CA VAL A 27 -0.89 2.31 10.97
C VAL A 27 0.04 3.27 11.69
N THR A 28 1.30 2.88 11.87
CA THR A 28 2.32 3.73 12.51
C THR A 28 2.67 4.89 11.58
N HIS A 29 2.75 6.10 12.13
CA HIS A 29 3.17 7.31 11.43
C HIS A 29 4.61 7.68 11.83
N LEU A 30 5.40 8.15 10.87
CA LEU A 30 6.74 8.69 11.06
C LEU A 30 6.89 9.99 10.26
N PRO A 31 7.69 10.97 10.73
CA PRO A 31 7.96 12.17 9.95
C PRO A 31 8.81 11.85 8.71
N ALA A 32 8.73 12.69 7.67
CA ALA A 32 9.59 12.59 6.49
C ALA A 32 11.12 12.61 6.81
N THR A 33 11.51 13.09 7.99
CA THR A 33 12.91 13.12 8.47
C THR A 33 13.35 11.82 9.15
N ALA A 34 12.46 10.82 9.27
CA ALA A 34 12.81 9.53 9.87
C ALA A 34 13.92 8.83 9.08
N SER A 35 14.73 8.04 9.79
CA SER A 35 15.81 7.28 9.14
C SER A 35 15.25 6.08 8.36
N ALA A 36 15.93 5.67 7.28
CA ALA A 36 15.52 4.48 6.53
C ALA A 36 15.52 3.19 7.37
N GLU A 37 16.34 3.12 8.42
CA GLU A 37 16.36 2.01 9.37
C GLU A 37 15.07 1.98 10.21
N GLU A 38 14.67 3.12 10.77
CA GLU A 38 13.43 3.23 11.53
C GLU A 38 12.20 2.90 10.67
N VAL A 39 12.14 3.43 9.45
CA VAL A 39 11.07 3.13 8.49
C VAL A 39 11.05 1.63 8.15
N HIS A 40 12.21 1.02 7.91
CA HIS A 40 12.34 -0.41 7.62
C HIS A 40 11.88 -1.27 8.80
N ASP A 41 12.27 -0.92 10.02
CA ASP A 41 11.90 -1.66 11.24
C ASP A 41 10.39 -1.65 11.48
N VAL A 42 9.74 -0.51 11.26
CA VAL A 42 8.28 -0.39 11.33
C VAL A 42 7.63 -1.22 10.22
N LEU A 43 8.10 -1.14 8.97
CA LEU A 43 7.57 -1.94 7.87
C LEU A 43 7.73 -3.45 8.11
N HIS A 44 8.88 -3.88 8.63
CA HIS A 44 9.14 -5.29 8.92
C HIS A 44 8.22 -5.82 10.03
N ARG A 45 7.90 -4.99 11.04
CA ARG A 45 7.05 -5.37 12.18
C ARG A 45 5.56 -5.27 11.86
N ASP A 46 5.12 -4.19 11.23
CA ASP A 46 3.71 -3.80 11.10
C ASP A 46 3.15 -4.03 9.68
N ALA A 47 3.99 -4.37 8.71
CA ALA A 47 3.67 -4.49 7.28
C ALA A 47 3.14 -3.20 6.61
N ALA A 48 3.06 -2.09 7.35
CA ALA A 48 2.64 -0.78 6.85
C ALA A 48 3.23 0.34 7.72
N VAL A 49 3.53 1.47 7.07
CA VAL A 49 3.94 2.72 7.72
C VAL A 49 3.43 3.89 6.88
N ILE A 50 3.06 4.99 7.54
CA ILE A 50 2.76 6.27 6.89
C ILE A 50 3.95 7.20 7.15
N LEU A 51 4.47 7.80 6.08
CA LEU A 51 5.44 8.89 6.16
C LEU A 51 4.69 10.20 5.99
N ASP A 52 4.58 10.97 7.05
CA ASP A 52 3.87 12.25 7.06
C ASP A 52 4.63 13.27 6.22
N ASP A 53 3.91 13.97 5.35
CA ASP A 53 4.40 15.10 4.55
C ASP A 53 5.68 14.80 3.74
N LEU A 54 5.84 13.57 3.25
CA LEU A 54 7.01 13.17 2.45
C LEU A 54 7.10 13.89 1.10
N ALA A 55 5.95 14.19 0.50
CA ALA A 55 5.84 14.90 -0.75
C ALA A 55 5.00 16.17 -0.53
N ASP A 56 5.55 17.33 -0.91
CA ASP A 56 4.87 18.61 -0.78
C ASP A 56 3.59 18.65 -1.62
N ILE A 57 2.58 19.38 -1.15
CA ILE A 57 1.29 19.50 -1.84
C ILE A 57 1.44 20.04 -3.28
N ASP A 58 2.37 20.98 -3.49
CA ASP A 58 2.66 21.54 -4.81
C ASP A 58 3.19 20.47 -5.79
N LEU A 59 3.96 19.50 -5.30
CA LEU A 59 4.40 18.36 -6.12
C LEU A 59 3.23 17.45 -6.47
N ILE A 60 2.35 17.18 -5.51
CA ILE A 60 1.13 16.39 -5.75
C ILE A 60 0.22 17.06 -6.77
N ASP A 61 0.03 18.38 -6.68
CA ASP A 61 -0.79 19.15 -7.61
C ASP A 61 -0.20 19.14 -9.02
N ARG A 62 1.12 19.31 -9.18
CA ARG A 62 1.78 19.17 -10.48
C ARG A 62 1.55 17.80 -11.12
N ILE A 63 1.70 16.72 -10.34
CA ILE A 63 1.46 15.36 -10.83
C ILE A 63 -0.01 15.19 -11.25
N ALA A 64 -0.95 15.73 -10.46
CA ALA A 64 -2.37 15.66 -10.77
C ALA A 64 -2.70 16.41 -12.08
N ASP A 65 -2.14 17.60 -12.27
CA ASP A 65 -2.33 18.41 -13.47
C ASP A 65 -1.74 17.75 -14.72
N GLU A 66 -0.50 17.24 -14.64
CA GLU A 66 0.14 16.50 -15.74
C GLU A 66 -0.65 15.25 -16.14
N MET A 67 -1.33 14.61 -15.18
CA MET A 67 -2.09 13.38 -15.42
C MET A 67 -3.56 13.60 -15.78
N LYS A 68 -4.07 14.84 -15.68
CA LYS A 68 -5.51 15.17 -15.75
C LYS A 68 -6.20 14.61 -16.98
N ASP A 69 -5.68 14.87 -18.17
CA ASP A 69 -6.29 14.41 -19.43
C ASP A 69 -6.21 12.89 -19.58
N HIS A 70 -5.15 12.27 -19.07
CA HIS A 70 -5.00 10.82 -19.05
C HIS A 70 -6.02 10.16 -18.12
N VAL A 71 -6.29 10.78 -16.96
CA VAL A 71 -7.33 10.31 -16.02
C VAL A 71 -8.71 10.45 -16.65
N ALA A 72 -9.01 11.60 -17.27
CA ALA A 72 -10.28 11.83 -17.94
C ALA A 72 -10.57 10.81 -19.06
N ALA A 73 -9.53 10.42 -19.81
CA ALA A 73 -9.62 9.40 -20.86
C ALA A 73 -9.64 7.95 -20.33
N THR A 74 -9.38 7.72 -19.04
CA THR A 74 -9.34 6.36 -18.45
C THR A 74 -10.76 5.88 -18.10
N PRO A 75 -11.23 4.77 -18.67
CA PRO A 75 -12.52 4.18 -18.29
C PRO A 75 -12.53 3.74 -16.82
N ALA A 76 -13.71 3.77 -16.20
CA ALA A 76 -13.89 3.14 -14.89
C ALA A 76 -13.80 1.60 -15.01
N GLY A 77 -13.53 0.93 -13.90
CA GLY A 77 -13.53 -0.52 -13.83
C GLY A 77 -14.87 -1.14 -14.24
N THR A 78 -14.82 -2.33 -14.83
CA THR A 78 -16.00 -3.02 -15.41
C THR A 78 -16.64 -4.03 -14.48
N ASP A 79 -15.99 -4.37 -13.37
CA ASP A 79 -16.39 -5.43 -12.44
C ASP A 79 -16.13 -5.03 -10.97
N ASP A 80 -16.48 -5.92 -10.05
CA ASP A 80 -16.39 -5.67 -8.61
C ASP A 80 -14.95 -5.76 -8.08
N PHE A 81 -14.03 -6.40 -8.83
CA PHE A 81 -12.62 -6.45 -8.48
C PHE A 81 -11.93 -5.13 -8.86
N ALA A 82 -12.16 -4.64 -10.07
CA ALA A 82 -11.68 -3.35 -10.54
C ALA A 82 -12.40 -2.19 -9.82
N GLY A 83 -13.66 -2.35 -9.45
CA GLY A 83 -14.47 -1.27 -8.88
C GLY A 83 -15.11 -0.41 -9.97
N ARG A 84 -16.44 -0.32 -9.95
CA ARG A 84 -17.26 0.25 -11.04
C ARG A 84 -17.15 1.76 -11.22
N VAL A 85 -16.58 2.46 -10.24
CA VAL A 85 -16.33 3.90 -10.26
C VAL A 85 -14.83 4.22 -10.24
N THR A 86 -13.99 3.23 -9.97
CA THR A 86 -12.55 3.41 -9.84
C THR A 86 -11.89 3.50 -11.21
N ARG A 87 -11.05 4.52 -11.41
CA ARG A 87 -10.15 4.62 -12.57
C ARG A 87 -8.72 4.34 -12.12
N ARG A 88 -7.97 3.58 -12.94
CA ARG A 88 -6.55 3.29 -12.71
C ARG A 88 -5.75 3.74 -13.91
N THR A 89 -5.20 4.94 -13.83
CA THR A 89 -4.45 5.55 -14.93
C THR A 89 -2.96 5.29 -14.73
N GLY A 90 -2.39 4.42 -15.55
CA GLY A 90 -0.97 4.05 -15.47
C GLY A 90 -0.02 5.02 -16.19
N GLY A 91 1.27 4.69 -16.14
CA GLY A 91 2.28 5.26 -17.04
C GLY A 91 2.83 6.63 -16.61
N LEU A 92 2.85 6.93 -15.32
CA LEU A 92 3.28 8.25 -14.81
C LEU A 92 4.71 8.57 -15.25
N VAL A 93 5.63 7.58 -15.29
CA VAL A 93 7.01 7.80 -15.74
C VAL A 93 7.09 8.49 -17.11
N GLY A 94 6.21 8.14 -18.05
CA GLY A 94 6.19 8.73 -19.39
C GLY A 94 5.20 9.89 -19.56
N ARG A 95 4.38 10.19 -18.56
CA ARG A 95 3.25 11.15 -18.64
C ARG A 95 3.38 12.32 -17.67
N SER A 96 4.15 12.15 -16.60
CA SER A 96 4.35 13.11 -15.51
C SER A 96 5.83 13.18 -15.14
N PRO A 97 6.59 14.15 -15.67
CA PRO A 97 7.97 14.40 -15.24
C PRO A 97 8.06 14.66 -13.74
N SER A 98 7.08 15.34 -13.16
CA SER A 98 7.06 15.64 -11.71
C SER A 98 7.02 14.36 -10.86
N SER A 99 6.37 13.28 -11.33
CA SER A 99 6.32 12.01 -10.59
C SER A 99 7.70 11.37 -10.32
N HIS A 100 8.72 11.75 -11.10
CA HIS A 100 10.08 11.22 -10.94
C HIS A 100 10.68 11.58 -9.59
N GLU A 101 10.30 12.71 -9.00
CA GLU A 101 10.76 13.17 -7.68
C GLU A 101 10.35 12.18 -6.58
N VAL A 102 9.13 11.64 -6.62
CA VAL A 102 8.65 10.63 -5.67
C VAL A 102 9.24 9.25 -5.99
N ILE A 103 9.26 8.86 -7.27
CA ILE A 103 9.78 7.55 -7.71
C ILE A 103 11.25 7.36 -7.32
N GLN A 104 12.03 8.44 -7.37
CA GLN A 104 13.47 8.43 -7.09
C GLN A 104 13.81 9.00 -5.70
N HIS A 105 12.82 9.16 -4.81
CA HIS A 105 13.04 9.77 -3.50
C HIS A 105 14.09 8.95 -2.70
N PRO A 106 15.18 9.56 -2.20
CA PRO A 106 16.29 8.84 -1.57
C PRO A 106 15.88 7.94 -0.40
N LEU A 107 14.99 8.44 0.48
CA LEU A 107 14.46 7.65 1.60
C LEU A 107 13.69 6.41 1.11
N ILE A 108 12.89 6.53 0.04
CA ILE A 108 12.13 5.40 -0.51
C ILE A 108 13.08 4.36 -1.08
N LEU A 109 14.08 4.79 -1.86
CA LEU A 109 15.06 3.87 -2.46
C LEU A 109 15.91 3.15 -1.41
N ASP A 110 16.32 3.82 -0.33
CA ASP A 110 17.07 3.18 0.77
C ASP A 110 16.19 2.14 1.49
N VAL A 111 14.95 2.48 1.83
CA VAL A 111 14.00 1.55 2.45
C VAL A 111 13.73 0.32 1.56
N VAL A 112 13.52 0.53 0.26
CA VAL A 112 13.33 -0.57 -0.71
C VAL A 112 14.59 -1.43 -0.81
N SER A 113 15.78 -0.83 -0.84
CA SER A 113 17.05 -1.55 -0.85
C SER A 113 17.21 -2.47 0.36
N ARG A 114 16.81 -2.01 1.55
CA ARG A 114 16.82 -2.80 2.79
C ARG A 114 15.80 -3.94 2.76
N LEU A 115 14.57 -3.65 2.33
CA LEU A 115 13.52 -4.66 2.18
C LEU A 115 13.93 -5.77 1.19
N LEU A 116 14.57 -5.37 0.09
CA LEU A 116 14.98 -6.26 -1.00
C LEU A 116 16.47 -6.62 -0.94
N HIS A 117 17.11 -6.59 0.24
CA HIS A 117 18.56 -6.80 0.39
C HIS A 117 19.10 -8.13 -0.20
N ARG A 118 18.22 -9.11 -0.41
CA ARG A 118 18.58 -10.41 -1.03
C ARG A 118 18.50 -10.38 -2.56
N ALA A 119 17.84 -9.38 -3.14
CA ALA A 119 17.77 -9.19 -4.58
C ALA A 119 19.07 -8.57 -5.09
N LYS A 120 19.49 -8.95 -6.30
CA LYS A 120 20.64 -8.32 -6.97
C LYS A 120 20.30 -6.96 -7.55
N ASN A 121 19.07 -6.81 -8.02
CA ASN A 121 18.49 -5.59 -8.57
C ASN A 121 16.98 -5.61 -8.31
N TYR A 122 16.34 -4.44 -8.33
CA TYR A 122 14.89 -4.29 -8.34
C TYR A 122 14.50 -3.25 -9.39
N GLN A 123 13.26 -3.37 -9.88
CA GLN A 123 12.72 -2.50 -10.92
C GLN A 123 11.34 -2.02 -10.49
N LEU A 124 11.02 -0.79 -10.88
CA LEU A 124 9.68 -0.26 -10.74
C LEU A 124 8.72 -1.11 -11.59
N HIS A 125 7.78 -1.79 -10.94
CA HIS A 125 6.81 -2.63 -11.65
C HIS A 125 5.81 -1.78 -12.44
N LEU A 126 5.16 -0.82 -11.78
CA LEU A 126 4.23 0.10 -12.42
C LEU A 126 4.07 1.37 -11.57
N THR A 127 3.62 2.43 -12.21
CA THR A 127 3.07 3.62 -11.55
C THR A 127 1.63 3.82 -11.99
N GLN A 128 0.76 4.13 -11.04
CA GLN A 128 -0.67 4.31 -11.26
C GLN A 128 -1.23 5.42 -10.38
N LEU A 129 -2.09 6.24 -10.97
CA LEU A 129 -2.97 7.16 -10.24
C LEU A 129 -4.34 6.49 -10.16
N ILE A 130 -4.88 6.39 -8.95
CA ILE A 130 -6.18 5.76 -8.67
C ILE A 130 -7.16 6.83 -8.22
N THR A 131 -8.25 7.01 -8.97
CA THR A 131 -9.35 7.93 -8.61
C THR A 131 -10.66 7.17 -8.44
N ILE A 132 -11.57 7.72 -7.62
CA ILE A 132 -12.88 7.15 -7.27
C ILE A 132 -13.93 8.24 -7.45
#